data_AF-A0A2E4TGI1-F1
#
_entry.id   AF-A0A2E4TGI1-F1
#
_cell.length_a   1.000
_cell.length_b   1.000
_cell.length_c   1.000
_cell.angle_alpha   90.00
_cell.angle_beta   90.00
_cell.angle_gamma   90.00
#
_symmetry.space_group_name_H-M   'P 1'
#
loop_
_entity.id
_entity.type
_entity.pdbx_description
1 polymer ?
#
loop_
_entity_poly.entity_id
_entity_poly.type
_entity_poly.pdbx_seq_one_letter_code
_entity_poly.pdbx_strand_id
1 'polypeptide(L)'
;MTVLEKLNDLKEYLSSSKKMLGKSVIDVERIKEIVSDIESSLPLELEQSRVIISQKESILNDASDEAEKLTAETSMHCENLITDAQSKAESMISESEIISTAEKRAKEIIDQTEKTKLETLDSVEKNKNEILSNASSMQEESENYSSQRRRDADQYAKEVLFSLEERLSLSLAQIRKGIETMESENISVQDLSQEKIA
;
A
#
# COMPACT_ATOMS: atom_id res chain seq x y z
N MET A 1 62.39 27.92 -55.97
CA MET A 1 63.13 26.76 -56.47
C MET A 1 63.82 26.15 -55.27
N THR A 2 63.44 24.96 -54.85
CA THR A 2 63.95 24.33 -53.62
C THR A 2 65.43 23.97 -53.78
N VAL A 3 66.18 23.78 -52.68
CA VAL A 3 67.55 23.24 -52.80
C VAL A 3 67.56 21.89 -53.51
N LEU A 4 66.51 21.08 -53.35
CA LEU A 4 66.36 19.82 -54.07
C LEU A 4 66.23 20.03 -55.58
N GLU A 5 65.44 21.01 -56.02
CA GLU A 5 65.33 21.39 -57.43
C GLU A 5 66.68 21.90 -57.97
N LYS A 6 67.38 22.77 -57.24
CA LYS A 6 68.72 23.26 -57.64
C LYS A 6 69.77 22.15 -57.71
N LEU A 7 69.72 21.18 -56.80
CA LEU A 7 70.57 19.99 -56.82
C LEU A 7 70.26 19.09 -58.01
N ASN A 8 68.99 18.94 -58.37
CA ASN A 8 68.59 18.20 -59.56
C ASN A 8 69.03 18.90 -60.84
N ASP A 9 68.90 20.23 -60.91
CA ASP A 9 69.39 21.04 -62.02
C ASP A 9 70.91 20.93 -62.19
N LEU A 10 71.66 20.95 -61.07
CA LEU A 10 73.11 20.70 -61.07
C LEU A 10 73.44 19.30 -61.61
N LYS A 11 72.68 18.29 -61.18
CA LYS A 11 72.87 16.89 -61.58
C LYS A 11 72.56 16.68 -63.06
N GLU A 12 71.53 17.34 -63.58
CA GLU A 12 71.15 17.31 -64.99
C GLU A 12 72.16 18.05 -65.86
N TYR A 13 72.65 19.21 -65.40
CA TYR A 13 73.73 19.97 -66.05
C TYR A 13 75.03 19.15 -66.16
N LEU A 14 75.43 18.47 -65.09
CA LEU A 14 76.60 17.59 -65.09
C LEU A 14 76.42 16.38 -66.00
N SER A 15 75.22 15.81 -66.04
CA SER A 15 74.90 14.62 -66.86
C SER A 15 74.82 14.92 -68.36
N SER A 16 74.42 16.14 -68.73
CA SER A 16 74.35 16.63 -70.11
C SER A 16 75.67 17.23 -70.62
N SER A 17 76.75 17.17 -69.81
CA SER A 17 78.05 17.72 -70.17
C SER A 17 78.68 17.04 -71.40
N LYS A 18 79.27 17.85 -72.29
CA LYS A 18 79.87 17.38 -73.55
C LYS A 18 81.15 16.59 -73.24
N LYS A 19 81.26 15.36 -73.74
CA LYS A 19 82.46 14.52 -73.55
C LYS A 19 83.52 14.82 -74.61
N MET A 20 84.76 15.05 -74.18
CA MET A 20 85.93 15.24 -75.02
C MET A 20 87.08 14.38 -74.48
N LEU A 21 87.61 13.47 -75.33
CA LEU A 21 88.69 12.53 -74.97
C LEU A 21 88.41 11.73 -73.68
N GLY A 22 87.18 11.24 -73.53
CA GLY A 22 86.75 10.45 -72.37
C GLY A 22 86.51 11.25 -71.09
N LYS A 23 86.73 12.58 -71.09
CA LYS A 23 86.48 13.48 -69.96
C LYS A 23 85.31 14.41 -70.25
N SER A 24 84.50 14.73 -69.24
CA SER A 24 83.45 15.73 -69.35
C SER A 24 84.04 17.14 -69.34
N VAL A 25 83.62 17.98 -70.26
CA VAL A 25 83.96 19.41 -70.31
C VAL A 25 82.83 20.18 -69.63
N ILE A 26 83.17 20.95 -68.59
CA ILE A 26 82.21 21.60 -67.70
C ILE A 26 82.61 23.07 -67.53
N ASP A 27 81.62 23.96 -67.48
CA ASP A 27 81.84 25.36 -67.11
C ASP A 27 81.92 25.47 -65.59
N VAL A 28 83.13 25.73 -65.08
CA VAL A 28 83.40 25.83 -63.64
C VAL A 28 82.69 27.04 -63.02
N GLU A 29 82.50 28.12 -63.77
CA GLU A 29 81.89 29.35 -63.26
C GLU A 29 80.39 29.13 -63.05
N ARG A 30 79.74 28.44 -63.99
CA ARG A 30 78.33 28.03 -63.86
C ARG A 30 78.09 27.04 -62.72
N ILE A 31 79.01 26.10 -62.47
CA ILE A 31 78.92 25.20 -61.31
C ILE A 31 78.99 26.00 -60.01
N LYS A 32 79.93 26.95 -59.91
CA LYS A 32 80.09 27.80 -58.71
C LYS A 32 78.85 28.63 -58.45
N GLU A 33 78.21 29.18 -59.48
CA GLU A 33 76.94 29.91 -59.33
C GLU A 33 75.85 29.01 -58.75
N ILE A 34 75.64 27.82 -59.32
CA ILE A 34 74.61 26.88 -58.83
C ILE A 34 74.91 26.43 -57.39
N VAL A 35 76.17 26.18 -57.05
CA VAL A 35 76.59 25.81 -55.68
C VAL A 35 76.39 26.97 -54.71
N SER A 36 76.76 28.19 -55.08
CA SER A 36 76.56 29.39 -54.24
C SER A 36 75.08 29.68 -54.02
N ASP A 37 74.25 29.46 -55.04
CA ASP A 37 72.80 29.54 -54.95
C ASP A 37 72.20 28.48 -54.02
N ILE A 38 72.76 27.27 -53.99
CA ILE A 38 72.38 26.22 -53.03
C ILE A 38 72.83 26.59 -51.62
N GLU A 39 74.08 27.01 -51.44
CA GLU A 39 74.66 27.41 -50.16
C GLU A 39 73.93 28.60 -49.53
N SER A 40 73.43 29.53 -50.34
CA SER A 40 72.66 30.67 -49.85
C SER A 40 71.20 30.32 -49.49
N SER A 41 70.57 29.36 -50.18
CA SER A 41 69.18 28.96 -49.88
C SER A 41 69.03 27.85 -48.84
N LEU A 42 70.05 26.99 -48.68
CA LEU A 42 70.01 25.83 -47.78
C LEU A 42 69.80 26.19 -46.30
N PRO A 43 70.47 27.22 -45.72
CA PRO A 43 70.25 27.60 -44.33
C PRO A 43 68.80 28.01 -44.06
N LEU A 44 68.18 28.73 -45.00
CA LEU A 44 66.80 29.20 -44.87
C LEU A 44 65.81 28.03 -44.91
N GLU A 45 65.99 27.07 -45.82
CA GLU A 45 65.12 25.89 -45.92
C GLU A 45 65.27 24.93 -44.74
N LEU A 46 66.49 24.79 -44.19
CA LEU A 46 66.72 24.03 -42.96
C LEU A 46 66.03 24.68 -41.77
N GLU A 47 66.09 26.01 -41.65
CA GLU A 47 65.42 26.71 -40.56
C GLU A 47 63.90 26.63 -40.68
N GLN A 48 63.35 26.79 -41.89
CA GLN A 48 61.92 26.57 -42.15
C GLN A 48 61.49 25.14 -41.77
N SER A 49 62.29 24.13 -42.12
CA SER A 49 62.02 22.74 -41.76
C SER A 49 62.04 22.53 -40.24
N ARG A 50 62.99 23.13 -39.52
CA ARG A 50 63.05 23.08 -38.04
C ARG A 50 61.82 23.71 -37.41
N VAL A 51 61.36 24.85 -37.93
CA VAL A 51 60.13 25.52 -37.47
C VAL A 51 58.92 24.62 -37.68
N ILE A 52 58.78 24.00 -38.86
CA ILE A 52 57.66 23.08 -39.16
C ILE A 52 57.69 21.87 -38.22
N ILE A 53 58.87 21.28 -37.97
CA ILE A 53 59.02 20.16 -37.04
C ILE A 53 58.61 20.58 -35.62
N SER A 54 59.10 21.72 -35.14
CA SER A 54 58.74 22.24 -33.81
C SER A 54 57.24 22.53 -33.68
N GLN A 55 56.62 23.13 -34.71
CA GLN A 55 55.18 23.37 -34.73
C GLN A 55 54.40 22.06 -34.73
N LYS A 56 54.83 21.05 -35.51
CA LYS A 56 54.22 19.73 -35.53
C LYS A 56 54.32 19.05 -34.16
N GLU A 57 55.47 19.10 -33.51
CA GLU A 57 55.65 18.55 -32.16
C GLU A 57 54.74 19.24 -31.14
N SER A 58 54.61 20.57 -31.20
CA SER A 58 53.65 21.32 -30.37
C SER A 58 52.22 20.85 -30.59
N ILE A 59 51.77 20.76 -31.85
CA ILE A 59 50.40 20.31 -32.18
C ILE A 59 50.14 18.89 -31.67
N LEU A 60 51.12 17.99 -31.79
CA LEU A 60 50.98 16.62 -31.30
C LEU A 60 50.88 16.55 -29.78
N ASN A 61 51.67 17.34 -29.06
CA ASN A 61 51.59 17.41 -27.60
C ASN A 61 50.26 18.00 -27.16
N ASP A 62 49.83 19.13 -27.74
CA ASP A 62 48.55 19.76 -27.42
C ASP A 62 47.37 18.81 -27.67
N ALA A 63 47.41 18.06 -28.79
CA ALA A 63 46.38 17.07 -29.11
C ALA A 63 46.41 15.87 -28.15
N SER A 64 47.59 15.45 -27.69
CA SER A 64 47.74 14.37 -26.71
C SER A 64 47.17 14.78 -25.36
N ASP A 65 47.53 15.97 -24.89
CA ASP A 65 47.07 16.51 -23.61
C ASP A 65 45.54 16.69 -23.59
N GLU A 66 44.97 17.23 -24.68
CA GLU A 66 43.52 17.38 -24.80
C GLU A 66 42.81 16.02 -24.86
N ALA A 67 43.38 15.03 -25.54
CA ALA A 67 42.83 13.68 -25.60
C ALA A 67 42.86 12.99 -24.22
N GLU A 68 43.96 13.12 -23.47
CA GLU A 68 44.06 12.59 -22.11
C GLU A 68 43.05 13.24 -21.17
N LYS A 69 42.93 14.57 -21.24
CA LYS A 69 41.94 15.33 -20.47
C LYS A 69 40.51 14.90 -20.80
N LEU A 70 40.16 14.83 -22.08
CA LEU A 70 38.84 14.40 -22.52
C LEU A 70 38.53 12.97 -22.05
N THR A 71 39.52 12.08 -22.11
CA THR A 71 39.38 10.70 -21.65
C THR A 71 39.11 10.66 -20.14
N ALA A 72 39.88 11.41 -19.34
CA ALA A 72 39.67 11.49 -17.90
C ALA A 72 38.30 12.07 -17.52
N GLU A 73 37.89 13.16 -18.17
CA GLU A 73 36.58 13.78 -17.96
C GLU A 73 35.43 12.83 -18.33
N THR A 74 35.56 12.13 -19.47
CA THR A 74 34.56 11.16 -19.93
C THR A 74 34.49 9.97 -18.98
N SER A 75 35.63 9.44 -18.53
CA SER A 75 35.67 8.36 -17.56
C SER A 75 34.97 8.73 -16.26
N MET A 76 35.26 9.91 -15.69
CA MET A 76 34.56 10.40 -14.50
C MET A 76 33.06 10.58 -14.75
N HIS A 77 32.66 11.10 -15.91
CA HIS A 77 31.24 11.27 -16.23
C HIS A 77 30.52 9.93 -16.34
N CYS A 78 31.13 8.94 -16.99
CA CYS A 78 30.61 7.57 -17.08
C CYS A 78 30.48 6.92 -15.71
N GLU A 79 31.49 7.06 -14.83
CA GLU A 79 31.43 6.55 -13.46
C GLU A 79 30.25 7.16 -12.69
N ASN A 80 30.10 8.48 -12.74
CA ASN A 80 28.96 9.16 -12.10
C ASN A 80 27.62 8.70 -12.66
N LEU A 81 27.50 8.55 -13.99
CA LEU A 81 26.28 8.08 -14.64
C LEU A 81 25.92 6.66 -14.18
N ILE A 82 26.91 5.77 -14.04
CA ILE A 82 26.71 4.41 -13.56
C ILE A 82 26.25 4.42 -12.10
N THR A 83 26.91 5.20 -11.24
CA THR A 83 26.53 5.33 -9.83
C THR A 83 25.11 5.87 -9.66
N ASP A 84 24.74 6.92 -10.41
CA ASP A 84 23.40 7.49 -10.38
C ASP A 84 22.34 6.48 -10.86
N ALA A 85 22.63 5.74 -11.94
CA ALA A 85 21.75 4.71 -12.47
C ALA A 85 21.54 3.56 -11.47
N GLN A 86 22.61 3.13 -10.78
CA GLN A 86 22.54 2.11 -9.74
C GLN A 86 21.69 2.57 -8.55
N SER A 87 21.93 3.78 -8.05
CA SER A 87 21.14 4.35 -6.94
C SER A 87 19.65 4.48 -7.30
N LYS A 88 19.35 4.89 -8.54
CA LYS A 88 17.97 4.96 -9.05
C LYS A 88 17.33 3.57 -9.10
N ALA A 89 18.04 2.57 -9.60
CA ALA A 89 17.55 1.20 -9.70
C ALA A 89 17.26 0.60 -8.31
N GLU A 90 18.16 0.80 -7.34
CA GLU A 90 17.95 0.38 -5.95
C GLU A 90 16.71 1.03 -5.34
N SER A 91 16.53 2.34 -5.56
CA SER A 91 15.34 3.06 -5.07
C SER A 91 14.05 2.50 -5.68
N MET A 92 14.03 2.23 -6.99
CA MET A 92 12.88 1.64 -7.68
C MET A 92 12.55 0.24 -7.17
N ILE A 93 13.56 -0.60 -6.90
CA ILE A 93 13.36 -1.93 -6.33
C ILE A 93 12.75 -1.80 -4.93
N SER A 94 13.31 -0.92 -4.09
CA SER A 94 12.78 -0.69 -2.74
C SER A 94 11.33 -0.19 -2.75
N GLU A 95 11.00 0.76 -3.62
CA GLU A 95 9.62 1.24 -3.82
C GLU A 95 8.68 0.10 -4.27
N SER A 96 9.14 -0.73 -5.21
CA SER A 96 8.36 -1.89 -5.69
C SER A 96 8.11 -2.92 -4.57
N GLU A 97 9.11 -3.19 -3.73
CA GLU A 97 8.96 -4.07 -2.57
C GLU A 97 7.98 -3.50 -1.54
N ILE A 98 7.99 -2.18 -1.32
CA ILE A 98 7.02 -1.50 -0.45
C ILE A 98 5.61 -1.69 -1.00
N ILE A 99 5.39 -1.46 -2.30
CA ILE A 99 4.09 -1.64 -2.95
C ILE A 99 3.62 -3.10 -2.82
N SER A 100 4.46 -4.06 -3.17
CA SER A 100 4.15 -5.50 -3.06
C SER A 100 3.79 -5.91 -1.63
N THR A 101 4.53 -5.40 -0.63
CA THR A 101 4.26 -5.67 0.79
C THR A 101 2.94 -5.03 1.23
N ALA A 102 2.65 -3.82 0.78
CA ALA A 102 1.39 -3.13 1.08
C ALA A 102 0.18 -3.86 0.48
N GLU A 103 0.28 -4.32 -0.77
CA GLU A 103 -0.76 -5.12 -1.43
C GLU A 103 -1.02 -6.44 -0.69
N LYS A 104 0.04 -7.14 -0.29
CA LYS A 104 -0.07 -8.37 0.51
C LYS A 104 -0.79 -8.13 1.84
N ARG A 105 -0.40 -7.08 2.57
CA ARG A 105 -1.06 -6.71 3.84
C ARG A 105 -2.53 -6.32 3.63
N ALA A 106 -2.82 -5.56 2.58
CA ALA A 106 -4.20 -5.18 2.27
C ALA A 106 -5.08 -6.41 2.03
N LYS A 107 -4.56 -7.40 1.28
CA LYS A 107 -5.24 -8.67 1.05
C LYS A 107 -5.46 -9.45 2.36
N GLU A 108 -4.44 -9.57 3.20
CA GLU A 108 -4.55 -10.23 4.51
C GLU A 108 -5.62 -9.58 5.40
N ILE A 109 -5.70 -8.23 5.40
CA ILE A 109 -6.73 -7.49 6.15
C ILE A 109 -8.12 -7.80 5.62
N ILE A 110 -8.29 -7.82 4.29
CA ILE A 110 -9.59 -8.13 3.66
C ILE A 110 -10.01 -9.56 4.00
N ASP A 111 -9.12 -10.53 3.85
CA ASP A 111 -9.38 -11.95 4.14
C ASP A 111 -9.75 -12.15 5.62
N GLN A 112 -9.03 -11.48 6.54
CA GLN A 112 -9.31 -11.54 7.96
C GLN A 112 -10.64 -10.87 8.32
N THR A 113 -10.96 -9.74 7.68
CA THR A 113 -12.23 -9.04 7.88
C THR A 113 -13.40 -9.89 7.41
N GLU A 114 -13.27 -10.54 6.25
CA GLU A 114 -14.29 -11.44 5.71
C GLU A 114 -14.53 -12.63 6.64
N LYS A 115 -13.45 -13.23 7.15
CA LYS A 115 -13.53 -14.32 8.14
C LYS A 115 -14.25 -13.86 9.42
N THR A 116 -13.82 -12.75 10.01
CA THR A 116 -14.42 -12.22 11.25
C THR A 116 -15.89 -11.83 11.04
N LYS A 117 -16.24 -11.29 9.86
CA LYS A 117 -17.64 -11.00 9.49
C LYS A 117 -18.48 -12.28 9.52
N LEU A 118 -18.01 -13.35 8.90
CA LEU A 118 -18.72 -14.64 8.87
C LEU A 118 -18.88 -15.24 10.27
N GLU A 119 -17.82 -15.24 11.08
CA GLU A 119 -17.85 -15.72 12.47
C GLU A 119 -18.84 -14.91 13.34
N THR A 120 -18.88 -13.59 13.14
CA THR A 120 -19.80 -12.70 13.85
C THR A 120 -21.25 -12.98 13.44
N LEU A 121 -21.52 -13.16 12.14
CA LEU A 121 -22.86 -13.48 11.65
C LEU A 121 -23.35 -14.82 12.19
N ASP A 122 -22.50 -15.85 12.23
CA ASP A 122 -22.84 -17.15 12.81
C ASP A 122 -23.16 -17.02 14.32
N SER A 123 -22.35 -16.26 15.05
CA SER A 123 -22.56 -16.00 16.47
C SER A 123 -23.87 -15.25 16.73
N VAL A 124 -24.19 -14.24 15.90
CA VAL A 124 -25.44 -13.49 15.98
C VAL A 124 -26.64 -14.39 15.70
N GLU A 125 -26.57 -15.24 14.68
CA GLU A 125 -27.65 -16.16 14.33
C GLU A 125 -27.89 -17.19 15.46
N LYS A 126 -26.81 -17.74 16.02
CA LYS A 126 -26.88 -18.65 17.17
C LYS A 126 -27.52 -17.97 18.38
N ASN A 127 -27.06 -16.78 18.75
CA ASN A 127 -27.59 -16.02 19.89
C ASN A 127 -29.07 -15.66 19.66
N LYS A 128 -29.44 -15.26 18.44
CA LYS A 128 -30.84 -14.98 18.07
C LYS A 128 -31.70 -16.21 18.31
N ASN A 129 -31.27 -17.37 17.85
CA ASN A 129 -32.03 -18.62 18.00
C ASN A 129 -32.17 -19.04 19.47
N GLU A 130 -31.11 -18.87 20.27
CA GLU A 130 -31.16 -19.13 21.71
C GLU A 130 -32.14 -18.20 22.43
N ILE A 131 -32.09 -16.89 22.14
CA ILE A 131 -33.00 -15.90 22.73
C ILE A 131 -34.46 -16.23 22.37
N LEU A 132 -34.73 -16.57 21.11
CA LEU A 132 -36.08 -16.92 20.66
C LEU A 132 -36.60 -18.20 21.33
N SER A 133 -35.73 -19.20 21.50
CA SER A 133 -36.08 -20.43 22.22
C SER A 133 -36.42 -20.14 23.68
N ASN A 134 -35.54 -19.41 24.38
CA ASN A 134 -35.74 -19.06 25.79
C ASN A 134 -37.00 -18.21 25.99
N ALA A 135 -37.23 -17.23 25.11
CA ALA A 135 -38.43 -16.39 25.16
C ALA A 135 -39.71 -17.21 24.96
N SER A 136 -39.69 -18.17 24.03
CA SER A 136 -40.83 -19.07 23.79
C SER A 136 -41.12 -19.96 25.00
N SER A 137 -40.10 -20.57 25.60
CA SER A 137 -40.27 -21.39 26.81
C SER A 137 -40.77 -20.57 28.00
N MET A 138 -40.25 -19.35 28.20
CA MET A 138 -40.70 -18.47 29.26
C MET A 138 -42.15 -18.00 29.05
N GLN A 139 -42.54 -17.75 27.80
CA GLN A 139 -43.93 -17.42 27.47
C GLN A 139 -44.86 -18.59 27.80
N GLU A 140 -44.50 -19.80 27.38
CA GLU A 140 -45.28 -21.02 27.67
C GLU A 140 -45.41 -21.28 29.17
N GLU A 141 -44.32 -21.15 29.93
CA GLU A 141 -44.32 -21.30 31.39
C GLU A 141 -45.22 -20.24 32.05
N SER A 142 -45.14 -18.99 31.62
CA SER A 142 -45.96 -17.89 32.14
C SER A 142 -47.45 -18.10 31.85
N GLU A 143 -47.80 -18.56 30.64
CA GLU A 143 -49.17 -18.88 30.24
C GLU A 143 -49.75 -20.03 31.08
N ASN A 144 -48.95 -21.08 31.30
CA ASN A 144 -49.31 -22.21 32.14
C ASN A 144 -49.50 -21.78 33.61
N TYR A 145 -48.57 -21.01 34.15
CA TYR A 145 -48.63 -20.51 35.53
C TYR A 145 -49.82 -19.55 35.74
N SER A 146 -50.09 -18.66 34.79
CA SER A 146 -51.26 -17.77 34.79
C SER A 146 -52.57 -18.56 34.76
N SER A 147 -52.65 -19.57 33.89
CA SER A 147 -53.81 -20.46 33.79
C SER A 147 -54.04 -21.25 35.06
N GLN A 148 -52.98 -21.77 35.68
CA GLN A 148 -53.06 -22.47 36.95
C GLN A 148 -53.54 -21.55 38.07
N ARG A 149 -52.94 -20.37 38.23
CA ARG A 149 -53.36 -19.38 39.25
C ARG A 149 -54.82 -18.97 39.11
N ARG A 150 -55.29 -18.79 37.87
CA ARG A 150 -56.72 -18.51 37.63
C ARG A 150 -57.61 -19.65 38.11
N ARG A 151 -57.27 -20.90 37.78
CA ARG A 151 -58.03 -22.07 38.25
C ARG A 151 -58.05 -22.17 39.78
N ASP A 152 -56.90 -21.96 40.41
CA ASP A 152 -56.78 -22.03 41.88
C ASP A 152 -57.57 -20.91 42.56
N ALA A 153 -57.53 -19.68 42.01
CA ALA A 153 -58.32 -18.57 42.51
C ALA A 153 -59.83 -18.79 42.33
N ASP A 154 -60.25 -19.30 41.16
CA ASP A 154 -61.65 -19.66 40.90
C ASP A 154 -62.14 -20.75 41.86
N GLN A 155 -61.29 -21.74 42.14
CA GLN A 155 -61.58 -22.83 43.08
C GLN A 155 -61.71 -22.29 44.51
N TYR A 156 -60.75 -21.48 44.96
CA TYR A 156 -60.80 -20.85 46.27
C TYR A 156 -62.06 -19.96 46.43
N ALA A 157 -62.39 -19.16 45.41
CA ALA A 157 -63.60 -18.34 45.43
C ALA A 157 -64.87 -19.20 45.61
N LYS A 158 -64.96 -20.35 44.92
CA LYS A 158 -66.07 -21.30 45.11
C LYS A 158 -66.13 -21.84 46.53
N GLU A 159 -65.00 -22.26 47.09
CA GLU A 159 -64.93 -22.77 48.47
C GLU A 159 -65.40 -21.74 49.50
N VAL A 160 -64.95 -20.49 49.35
CA VAL A 160 -65.39 -19.39 50.21
C VAL A 160 -66.89 -19.11 50.07
N LEU A 161 -67.41 -19.10 48.83
CA LEU A 161 -68.83 -18.88 48.57
C LEU A 161 -69.70 -20.01 49.14
N PHE A 162 -69.30 -21.27 49.00
CA PHE A 162 -70.01 -22.41 49.60
C PHE A 162 -70.01 -22.34 51.14
N SER A 163 -68.87 -22.00 51.75
CA SER A 163 -68.80 -21.83 53.21
C SER A 163 -69.69 -20.68 53.69
N LEU A 164 -69.77 -19.58 52.93
CA LEU A 164 -70.67 -18.47 53.26
C LEU A 164 -72.14 -18.86 53.13
N GLU A 165 -72.51 -19.59 52.08
CA GLU A 165 -73.85 -20.13 51.88
C GLU A 165 -74.27 -21.05 53.04
N GLU A 166 -73.39 -21.95 53.47
CA GLU A 166 -73.63 -22.84 54.60
C GLU A 166 -73.88 -22.05 55.89
N ARG A 167 -73.03 -21.05 56.19
CA ARG A 167 -73.17 -20.19 57.37
C ARG A 167 -74.46 -19.37 57.36
N LEU A 168 -74.84 -18.82 56.20
CA LEU A 168 -76.10 -18.08 56.04
C LEU A 168 -77.30 -19.00 56.21
N SER A 169 -77.25 -20.22 55.67
CA SER A 169 -78.30 -21.22 55.82
C SER A 169 -78.51 -21.60 57.28
N LEU A 170 -77.43 -21.83 58.03
CA LEU A 170 -77.49 -22.09 59.47
C LEU A 170 -78.07 -20.90 60.25
N SER A 171 -77.65 -19.67 59.92
CA SER A 171 -78.15 -18.45 60.57
C SER A 171 -79.65 -18.26 60.29
N LEU A 172 -80.10 -18.47 59.05
CA LEU A 172 -81.52 -18.42 58.68
C LEU A 172 -82.32 -19.49 59.42
N ALA A 173 -81.80 -20.70 59.56
CA ALA A 173 -82.45 -21.76 60.32
C ALA A 173 -82.61 -21.39 61.81
N GLN A 174 -81.59 -20.78 62.41
CA GLN A 174 -81.66 -20.28 63.79
C GLN A 174 -82.68 -19.14 63.94
N ILE A 175 -82.72 -18.19 63.00
CA ILE A 175 -83.72 -17.11 62.99
C ILE A 175 -85.13 -17.68 62.89
N ARG A 176 -85.37 -18.62 61.96
CA ARG A 176 -86.69 -19.28 61.83
C ARG A 176 -87.11 -19.96 63.11
N LYS A 177 -86.22 -20.74 63.73
CA LYS A 177 -86.48 -21.40 65.02
C LYS A 177 -86.78 -20.38 66.13
N GLY A 178 -86.07 -19.25 66.15
CA GLY A 178 -86.33 -18.14 67.07
C GLY A 178 -87.71 -17.52 66.86
N ILE A 179 -88.11 -17.24 65.62
CA ILE A 179 -89.45 -16.74 65.27
C ILE A 179 -90.53 -17.73 65.70
N GLU A 180 -90.39 -19.02 65.36
CA GLU A 180 -91.34 -20.08 65.77
C GLU A 180 -91.50 -20.14 67.29
N THR A 181 -90.40 -19.99 68.04
CA THR A 181 -90.43 -19.96 69.51
C THR A 181 -91.19 -18.73 70.02
N MET A 182 -90.94 -17.54 69.47
CA MET A 182 -91.63 -16.31 69.87
C MET A 182 -93.12 -16.31 69.49
N GLU A 183 -93.49 -16.85 68.33
CA GLU A 183 -94.91 -17.03 67.95
C GLU A 183 -95.61 -17.99 68.91
N SER A 184 -94.96 -19.09 69.32
CA SER A 184 -95.51 -19.99 70.33
C SER A 184 -95.67 -19.34 71.72
N GLU A 185 -94.76 -18.44 72.11
CA GLU A 185 -94.87 -17.66 73.35
C GLU A 185 -95.97 -16.59 73.26
N ASN A 186 -96.13 -15.92 72.12
CA ASN A 186 -97.21 -14.93 71.92
C ASN A 186 -98.60 -15.57 71.94
N ILE A 187 -98.77 -16.77 71.36
CA ILE A 187 -100.02 -17.54 71.45
C ILE A 187 -100.34 -17.88 72.91
N SER A 188 -99.34 -18.29 73.70
CA SER A 188 -99.49 -18.55 75.14
C SER A 188 -99.88 -17.30 75.96
N VAL A 189 -99.35 -16.11 75.60
CA VAL A 189 -99.68 -14.85 76.28
C VAL A 189 -101.04 -14.27 75.85
N GLN A 190 -101.49 -14.52 74.62
CA GLN A 190 -102.83 -14.14 74.15
C GLN A 190 -103.93 -14.99 74.79
N ASP A 191 -103.70 -16.30 74.99
CA ASP A 191 -104.64 -17.16 75.72
C ASP A 191 -104.80 -16.71 77.19
N LEU A 192 -103.71 -16.30 77.86
CA LEU A 192 -103.75 -15.79 79.25
C LEU A 192 -104.42 -14.42 79.41
N SER A 193 -104.54 -13.63 78.32
CA SER A 193 -105.19 -12.32 78.35
C SER A 193 -106.66 -12.35 77.91
N GLN A 194 -107.09 -13.37 77.15
CA GLN A 194 -108.51 -13.61 76.87
C GLN A 194 -109.26 -14.27 78.04
N GLU A 195 -108.58 -15.01 78.92
CA GLU A 195 -109.20 -15.58 80.15
C GLU A 195 -109.47 -14.55 81.27
N LYS A 196 -109.05 -13.29 81.12
CA LYS A 196 -109.24 -12.23 82.14
C LYS A 196 -110.37 -11.22 81.84
N ILE A 197 -111.10 -11.37 80.73
CA ILE A 197 -112.22 -10.46 80.35
C ILE A 197 -113.55 -11.21 80.11
N ALA A 198 -113.65 -12.52 80.39
CA ALA A 198 -114.92 -13.25 80.37
C ALA A 198 -115.26 -13.86 81.75
#